data_AF-A0A5C7VWS0-F1
#
_entry.id   AF-A0A5C7VWS0-F1
#
_cell.length_a   1.000
_cell.length_b   1.000
_cell.length_c   1.000
_cell.angle_alpha   90.00
_cell.angle_beta   90.00
_cell.angle_gamma   90.00
#
_symmetry.space_group_name_H-M   'P 1'
#
loop_
_entity.id
_entity.type
_entity.pdbx_description
1 polymer ?
#
loop_
_entity_poly.entity_id
_entity_poly.type
_entity_poly.pdbx_seq_one_letter_code
_entity_poly.pdbx_strand_id
1 'polypeptide(L)'
;MTIRKLTLVFVYTALLGMMAGCASFDRVAVTKFEPTRTDANAQFFKFTAFADAAYPLTSEEAERIRIDWLETWLRDNNYDAKRYEVISRVPVLRKKGVFGDIYDIFYEVRVAK
;
A
#
# COMPACT_ATOMS: atom_id res chain seq x y z
N MET A 1 52.94 17.90 20.60
CA MET A 1 52.13 18.87 19.83
C MET A 1 51.19 18.05 18.97
N THR A 2 50.15 17.58 19.64
CA THR A 2 49.41 16.36 19.36
C THR A 2 47.94 16.70 19.63
N ILE A 3 47.01 16.02 18.97
CA ILE A 3 45.59 15.90 19.37
C ILE A 3 44.58 16.90 18.74
N ARG A 4 44.96 18.05 18.16
CA ARG A 4 43.95 19.04 17.71
C ARG A 4 43.29 18.83 16.33
N LYS A 5 43.87 18.02 15.43
CA LYS A 5 43.33 17.87 14.05
C LYS A 5 42.48 16.62 13.84
N LEU A 6 42.52 15.65 14.75
CA LEU A 6 41.81 14.38 14.60
C LEU A 6 40.32 14.48 15.00
N THR A 7 39.96 15.46 15.82
CA THR A 7 38.60 15.62 16.35
C THR A 7 37.61 16.19 15.32
N LEU A 8 38.10 16.88 14.29
CA LEU A 8 37.25 17.56 13.29
C LEU A 8 36.75 16.64 12.18
N VAL A 9 37.47 15.56 11.89
CA VAL A 9 37.07 14.59 10.84
C VAL A 9 35.97 13.66 11.34
N PHE A 10 35.98 13.31 12.63
CA PHE A 10 34.99 12.40 13.22
C PHE A 10 33.59 13.01 13.41
N VAL A 11 33.49 14.34 13.49
CA VAL A 11 32.21 15.03 13.69
C VAL A 11 31.40 15.11 12.39
N TYR A 12 32.07 15.17 11.23
CA TYR A 12 31.38 15.30 9.94
C TYR A 12 30.80 13.98 9.40
N THR A 13 31.47 12.84 9.66
CA THR A 13 30.99 11.53 9.18
C THR A 13 29.79 11.00 9.96
N ALA A 14 29.52 11.53 11.15
CA ALA A 14 28.35 11.18 11.96
C ALA A 14 27.04 11.87 11.51
N LEU A 15 27.13 12.89 10.64
CA LEU A 15 25.97 13.62 10.13
C LEU A 15 25.33 12.99 8.87
N LEU A 16 26.01 12.02 8.25
CA LEU A 16 25.57 11.36 7.00
C LEU A 16 24.67 10.12 7.22
N GLY A 17 24.26 9.85 8.45
CA GLY A 17 23.40 8.73 8.81
C GLY A 17 21.93 9.09 9.02
N MET A 18 21.49 10.27 8.59
CA MET A 18 20.08 10.68 8.68
C MET A 18 19.23 9.86 7.71
N MET A 19 18.88 8.65 8.16
CA MET A 19 17.55 8.06 8.05
C MET A 19 16.85 8.29 6.70
N ALA A 20 17.40 7.68 5.65
CA ALA A 20 16.59 7.18 4.54
C ALA A 20 15.80 5.93 4.99
N GLY A 21 15.11 6.04 6.12
CA GLY A 21 14.07 5.10 6.50
C GLY A 21 12.80 5.58 5.82
N CYS A 22 12.63 5.28 4.52
CA CYS A 22 11.28 5.22 3.98
C CYS A 22 10.55 4.21 4.88
N ALA A 23 9.71 4.71 5.79
CA ALA A 23 8.84 3.87 6.57
C ALA A 23 8.03 3.05 5.56
N SER A 24 8.44 1.80 5.33
CA SER A 24 7.69 0.85 4.54
C SER A 24 6.46 0.55 5.38
N PHE A 25 5.43 1.39 5.21
CA PHE A 25 4.13 1.17 5.83
C PHE A 25 3.71 -0.25 5.48
N ASP A 26 3.49 -1.07 6.50
CA ASP A 26 3.30 -2.50 6.31
C ASP A 26 1.94 -2.75 5.66
N ARG A 27 1.96 -2.82 4.32
CA ARG A 27 0.82 -3.05 3.43
C ARG A 27 0.01 -4.28 3.83
N VAL A 28 0.69 -5.28 4.41
CA VAL A 28 0.10 -6.57 4.81
C VAL A 28 -0.83 -6.41 6.02
N ALA A 29 -0.56 -5.46 6.91
CA ALA A 29 -1.38 -5.25 8.09
C ALA A 29 -2.75 -4.59 7.78
N VAL A 30 -2.88 -3.96 6.61
CA VAL A 30 -4.00 -3.05 6.30
C VAL A 30 -4.80 -3.45 5.06
N THR A 31 -4.35 -4.47 4.32
CA THR A 31 -5.08 -5.00 3.16
C THR A 31 -5.44 -6.46 3.36
N LYS A 32 -6.55 -6.90 2.74
CA LYS A 32 -6.96 -8.32 2.74
C LYS A 32 -7.31 -8.76 1.34
N PHE A 33 -6.94 -9.99 1.01
CA PHE A 33 -7.20 -10.61 -0.27
C PHE A 33 -7.85 -11.97 -0.04
N GLU A 34 -9.07 -12.14 -0.54
CA GLU A 34 -9.86 -13.35 -0.33
C GLU A 34 -10.38 -13.85 -1.68
N PRO A 35 -10.12 -15.11 -2.08
CA PRO A 35 -10.73 -15.68 -3.28
C PRO A 35 -12.24 -15.83 -3.05
N THR A 36 -13.04 -15.41 -4.02
CA THR A 36 -14.52 -15.44 -3.92
C THR A 36 -15.15 -16.47 -4.86
N ARG A 37 -14.64 -16.57 -6.08
CA ARG A 37 -15.17 -17.48 -7.11
C ARG A 37 -14.06 -17.84 -8.10
N THR A 38 -14.18 -19.01 -8.71
CA THR A 38 -13.35 -19.43 -9.83
C THR A 38 -14.26 -19.91 -10.95
N ASP A 39 -13.96 -19.54 -12.19
CA ASP A 39 -14.58 -20.13 -13.38
C ASP A 39 -13.52 -20.71 -14.33
N ALA A 40 -13.94 -21.16 -15.51
CA ALA A 40 -13.04 -21.77 -16.49
C ALA A 40 -11.91 -20.83 -16.94
N ASN A 41 -12.17 -19.52 -17.01
CA ASN A 41 -11.30 -18.54 -17.65
C ASN A 41 -10.70 -17.51 -16.67
N ALA A 42 -11.19 -17.44 -15.44
CA ALA A 42 -10.79 -16.43 -14.47
C ALA A 42 -10.89 -16.88 -13.00
N GLN A 43 -10.17 -16.16 -12.16
CA GLN A 43 -10.24 -16.19 -10.72
C GLN A 43 -10.77 -14.85 -10.22
N PHE A 44 -11.69 -14.87 -9.26
CA PHE A 44 -12.27 -13.68 -8.64
C PHE A 44 -11.77 -13.56 -7.20
N PHE A 45 -11.51 -12.31 -6.82
CA PHE A 45 -11.04 -11.93 -5.50
C PHE A 45 -11.84 -10.77 -4.94
N LYS A 46 -11.99 -10.76 -3.63
CA LYS A 46 -12.33 -9.58 -2.85
C LYS A 46 -11.02 -9.00 -2.31
N PHE A 47 -10.67 -7.82 -2.79
CA PHE A 47 -9.56 -7.03 -2.24
C PHE A 47 -10.15 -5.96 -1.30
N THR A 48 -9.69 -5.94 -0.07
CA THR A 48 -10.07 -4.93 0.93
C THR A 48 -8.90 -3.99 1.16
N ALA A 49 -9.12 -2.70 0.95
CA ALA A 49 -8.20 -1.62 1.31
C ALA A 49 -8.89 -0.65 2.26
N PHE A 50 -8.21 0.44 2.63
CA PHE A 50 -8.76 1.48 3.49
C PHE A 50 -8.65 2.88 2.86
N ALA A 51 -9.44 3.81 3.37
CA ALA A 51 -9.24 5.23 3.20
C ALA A 51 -9.34 5.95 4.55
N ASP A 52 -8.48 6.94 4.73
CA ASP A 52 -8.42 7.80 5.90
C ASP A 52 -7.92 9.21 5.50
N ALA A 53 -7.54 10.03 6.47
CA ALA A 53 -7.04 11.37 6.21
C ALA A 53 -5.72 11.40 5.40
N ALA A 54 -4.87 10.37 5.50
CA ALA A 54 -3.62 10.27 4.77
C ALA A 54 -3.83 9.73 3.34
N TYR A 55 -4.82 8.84 3.16
CA TYR A 55 -5.20 8.26 1.87
C TYR A 55 -6.69 8.52 1.57
N PRO A 56 -7.08 9.75 1.20
CA PRO A 56 -8.48 10.13 1.08
C PRO A 56 -9.26 9.28 0.09
N LEU A 57 -10.54 9.05 0.39
CA LEU A 57 -11.45 8.24 -0.43
C LEU A 57 -11.63 8.78 -1.87
N THR A 58 -11.58 10.10 -2.02
CA THR A 58 -11.79 10.82 -3.29
C THR A 58 -10.48 11.21 -4.00
N SER A 59 -9.31 10.87 -3.42
CA SER A 59 -8.02 11.18 -4.05
C SER A 59 -7.66 10.14 -5.10
N GLU A 60 -7.41 10.59 -6.33
CA GLU A 60 -6.89 9.74 -7.41
C GLU A 60 -5.51 9.17 -7.07
N GLU A 61 -4.67 9.92 -6.37
CA GLU A 61 -3.36 9.45 -5.94
C GLU A 61 -3.48 8.31 -4.93
N ALA A 62 -4.35 8.46 -3.94
CA ALA A 62 -4.63 7.40 -2.98
C ALA A 62 -5.22 6.16 -3.68
N GLU A 63 -6.04 6.36 -4.72
CA GLU A 63 -6.56 5.25 -5.51
C GLU A 63 -5.45 4.52 -6.26
N ARG A 64 -4.52 5.23 -6.92
CA ARG A 64 -3.37 4.61 -7.57
C ARG A 64 -2.53 3.78 -6.60
N ILE A 65 -2.34 4.26 -5.38
CA ILE A 65 -1.62 3.53 -4.34
C ILE A 65 -2.34 2.22 -3.97
N ARG A 66 -3.66 2.27 -3.78
CA ARG A 66 -4.47 1.06 -3.53
C ARG A 66 -4.38 0.05 -4.68
N ILE A 67 -4.37 0.54 -5.92
CA ILE A 67 -4.19 -0.30 -7.11
C ILE A 67 -2.78 -0.90 -7.16
N ASP A 68 -1.73 -0.14 -6.84
CA ASP A 68 -0.37 -0.68 -6.76
C ASP A 68 -0.25 -1.79 -5.69
N TRP A 69 -0.98 -1.67 -4.57
CA TRP A 69 -1.06 -2.73 -3.57
C TRP A 69 -1.73 -4.00 -4.12
N LEU A 70 -2.83 -3.85 -4.86
CA LEU A 70 -3.49 -4.96 -5.55
C LEU A 70 -2.53 -5.64 -6.54
N GLU A 71 -1.90 -4.85 -7.42
CA GLU A 71 -0.97 -5.40 -8.42
C GLU A 71 0.25 -6.06 -7.78
N THR A 72 0.78 -5.49 -6.69
CA THR A 72 1.88 -6.10 -5.94
C THR A 72 1.47 -7.45 -5.39
N TRP A 73 0.29 -7.55 -4.76
CA TRP A 73 -0.21 -8.83 -4.27
C TRP A 73 -0.42 -9.84 -5.40
N LEU A 74 -0.94 -9.42 -6.55
CA LEU A 74 -1.08 -10.29 -7.73
C LEU A 74 0.28 -10.83 -8.17
N ARG A 75 1.30 -9.96 -8.31
CA ARG A 75 2.67 -10.36 -8.67
C ARG A 75 3.25 -11.34 -7.66
N ASP A 76 3.11 -11.05 -6.36
CA ASP A 76 3.64 -11.87 -5.27
C ASP A 76 2.99 -13.26 -5.21
N ASN A 77 1.78 -13.41 -5.76
CA ASN A 77 1.03 -14.67 -5.81
C ASN A 77 1.00 -15.31 -7.21
N ASN A 78 1.97 -14.98 -8.07
CA ASN A 78 2.13 -15.53 -9.43
C ASN A 78 0.92 -15.30 -10.37
N TYR A 79 0.16 -14.23 -10.16
CA TYR A 79 -0.86 -13.79 -11.12
C TYR A 79 -0.28 -12.76 -12.09
N ASP A 80 -0.84 -12.70 -13.31
CA ASP A 80 -0.49 -11.64 -14.27
C ASP A 80 -1.19 -10.33 -13.89
N ALA A 81 -0.45 -9.43 -13.25
CA ALA A 81 -0.92 -8.11 -12.85
C ALA A 81 -1.27 -7.17 -14.03
N LYS A 82 -1.09 -7.59 -15.29
CA LYS A 82 -1.59 -6.87 -16.47
C LYS A 82 -2.92 -7.40 -16.99
N ARG A 83 -3.37 -8.55 -16.49
CA ARG A 83 -4.59 -9.25 -16.95
C ARG A 83 -5.63 -9.35 -15.83
N TYR A 84 -5.89 -8.23 -15.17
CA TYR A 84 -6.97 -8.11 -14.19
C TYR A 84 -7.93 -6.98 -14.55
N GLU A 85 -9.12 -7.04 -13.97
CA GLU A 85 -10.17 -6.05 -14.10
C GLU A 85 -10.80 -5.82 -12.72
N VAL A 86 -10.94 -4.55 -12.33
CA VAL A 86 -11.73 -4.17 -11.15
C VAL A 86 -13.19 -4.06 -11.60
N ILE A 87 -14.02 -5.00 -11.14
CA ILE A 87 -15.45 -5.07 -11.47
C ILE A 87 -16.25 -4.06 -10.65
N SER A 88 -15.92 -3.93 -9.37
CA SER A 88 -16.63 -3.04 -8.47
C SER A 88 -15.70 -2.43 -7.43
N ARG A 89 -16.10 -1.25 -6.93
CA ARG A 89 -15.44 -0.51 -5.86
C ARG A 89 -16.51 0.04 -4.92
N VAL A 90 -16.55 -0.47 -3.70
CA VAL A 90 -17.59 -0.14 -2.71
C VAL A 90 -16.94 0.35 -1.42
N PRO A 91 -16.98 1.66 -1.12
CA PRO A 91 -16.55 2.18 0.17
C PRO A 91 -17.62 2.00 1.24
N VAL A 92 -17.22 1.57 2.42
CA VAL A 92 -18.08 1.41 3.60
C VAL A 92 -17.47 2.19 4.75
N LEU A 93 -18.22 3.15 5.27
CA LEU A 93 -17.80 3.95 6.42
C LEU A 93 -17.64 3.05 7.64
N ARG A 94 -16.43 3.02 8.20
CA ARG A 94 -16.08 2.24 9.39
C ARG A 94 -16.17 3.07 10.66
N LYS A 95 -15.68 4.30 10.60
CA LYS A 95 -15.62 5.19 11.76
C LYS A 95 -15.65 6.63 11.31
N LYS A 96 -16.48 7.44 11.98
CA LYS A 96 -16.42 8.90 11.85
C LYS A 96 -15.33 9.45 12.76
N GLY A 97 -14.51 10.35 12.24
CA GLY A 97 -13.41 10.96 12.98
C GLY A 97 -13.42 12.48 12.89
N VAL A 98 -12.93 13.14 13.93
CA VAL A 98 -12.78 14.61 13.95
C VAL A 98 -11.79 15.09 12.89
N PHE A 99 -10.82 14.25 12.53
CA PHE A 99 -9.78 14.53 11.55
C PHE A 99 -10.02 13.86 10.18
N GLY A 100 -11.20 13.27 9.98
CA GLY A 100 -11.54 12.52 8.77
C GLY A 100 -12.20 11.20 9.07
N ASP A 101 -13.05 10.77 8.14
CA ASP A 101 -13.75 9.49 8.19
C ASP A 101 -12.81 8.36 7.72
N ILE A 102 -12.95 7.19 8.35
CA ILE A 102 -12.22 5.97 7.98
C ILE A 102 -13.17 5.04 7.26
N TYR A 103 -12.76 4.52 6.13
CA TYR A 103 -13.52 3.58 5.30
C TYR A 103 -12.76 2.28 5.08
N ASP A 104 -13.49 1.18 5.03
CA ASP A 104 -13.04 -0.01 4.31
C ASP A 104 -13.51 0.15 2.85
N ILE A 105 -12.65 -0.17 1.89
CA ILE A 105 -12.99 -0.15 0.46
C ILE A 105 -12.90 -1.58 -0.06
N PHE A 106 -14.04 -2.10 -0.52
CA PHE A 106 -14.14 -3.44 -1.08
C PHE A 106 -14.08 -3.36 -2.60
N TYR A 107 -13.08 -4.04 -3.16
CA TYR A 107 -12.92 -4.22 -4.59
C TYR A 107 -13.28 -5.65 -4.96
N GLU A 108 -14.11 -5.81 -5.98
CA GLU A 108 -14.23 -7.09 -6.69
C GLU A 108 -13.27 -7.07 -7.86
N VAL A 109 -12.38 -8.06 -7.91
CA VAL A 109 -11.33 -8.15 -8.92
C VAL A 109 -11.47 -9.46 -9.66
N ARG A 110 -11.48 -9.39 -11.00
CA ARG A 110 -11.38 -10.54 -11.88
C ARG A 110 -9.97 -10.62 -12.45
N VAL A 111 -9.33 -11.77 -12.31
CA VAL A 111 -7.99 -12.05 -12.82
C VAL A 111 -8.13 -13.14 -13.87
N ALA A 112 -7.70 -12.88 -15.11
CA ALA A 112 -7.74 -13.88 -16.16
C ALA A 112 -6.70 -14.98 -15.92
N LYS A 113 -7.03 -16.21 -16.29
CA LYS A 113 -6.08 -17.32 -16.33
C LYS A 113 -5.18 -17.25 -17.57
#